data_AF-A0A6N6MZI4-F1
#
_entry.id   AF-A0A6N6MZI4-F1
#
_cell.length_a   1.000
_cell.length_b   1.000
_cell.length_c   1.000
_cell.angle_alpha   90.00
_cell.angle_beta   90.00
_cell.angle_gamma   90.00
#
_symmetry.space_group_name_H-M   'P 1'
#
loop_
_entity.id
_entity.type
_entity.pdbx_description
1 polymer ?
#
loop_
_entity_poly.entity_id
_entity_poly.type
_entity_poly.pdbx_seq_one_letter_code
_entity_poly.pdbx_strand_id
1 'polypeptide(L)'
;MSIVRTHTGKNLDLANPNSKEICIEDIAHHLAKLDRYNGAGHYSYSVGQHSLLVADALPKEYKLQGLLHDATEAYLGDVVSPLKAMLPEYRRIEGQVMRAICNRFQITFPRPQIIKKADQAVMAAEMQQVVKWPVGPASGFAAVSAGYGDQAHGMAAGQRTISGTFSGTGERARPERWVGIVRLHNDAPGRYDPPRINT
;
A
#
# COMPACT_ATOMS: atom_id res chain seq x y z
N MET A 1 -21.71 14.14 -7.17
CA MET A 1 -20.42 14.55 -7.77
C MET A 1 -19.44 13.40 -7.56
N SER A 2 -18.82 12.86 -8.62
CA SER A 2 -17.90 11.69 -8.55
C SER A 2 -16.44 12.04 -8.83
N ILE A 3 -16.12 13.32 -9.01
CA ILE A 3 -14.80 13.80 -9.41
C ILE A 3 -13.99 14.21 -8.19
N VAL A 4 -12.76 13.72 -8.09
CA VAL A 4 -11.74 14.17 -7.13
C VAL A 4 -10.68 14.98 -7.86
N ARG A 5 -10.27 16.11 -7.27
CA ARG A 5 -9.17 16.93 -7.79
C ARG A 5 -7.86 16.57 -7.09
N THR A 6 -6.80 16.35 -7.86
CA THR A 6 -5.52 15.85 -7.36
C THR A 6 -4.49 16.96 -7.13
N HIS A 7 -3.36 16.62 -6.53
CA HIS A 7 -2.27 17.55 -6.22
C HIS A 7 -1.76 18.32 -7.45
N THR A 8 -1.57 17.64 -8.58
CA THR A 8 -1.14 18.23 -9.86
C THR A 8 -2.25 18.98 -10.59
N GLY A 9 -3.45 19.08 -10.01
CA GLY A 9 -4.61 19.77 -10.60
C GLY A 9 -5.39 18.92 -11.61
N LYS A 10 -5.10 17.62 -11.71
CA LYS A 10 -5.89 16.69 -12.53
C LYS A 10 -7.23 16.38 -11.85
N ASN A 11 -8.18 15.93 -12.64
CA ASN A 11 -9.45 15.39 -12.17
C ASN A 11 -9.45 13.88 -12.39
N LEU A 12 -9.96 13.13 -11.43
CA LEU A 12 -10.22 11.70 -11.56
C LEU A 12 -11.69 11.44 -11.25
N ASP A 13 -12.41 10.82 -12.19
CA ASP A 13 -13.77 10.32 -11.96
C ASP A 13 -13.72 8.95 -11.27
N LEU A 14 -14.23 8.88 -10.03
CA LEU A 14 -14.27 7.64 -9.26
C LEU A 14 -15.27 6.62 -9.81
N ALA A 15 -16.30 7.07 -10.52
CA ALA A 15 -17.30 6.18 -11.11
C ALA A 15 -16.83 5.55 -12.42
N ASN A 16 -15.93 6.23 -13.13
CA ASN A 16 -15.37 5.79 -14.41
C ASN A 16 -13.89 6.20 -14.54
N PRO A 17 -12.98 5.60 -13.76
CA PRO A 17 -11.60 6.06 -13.66
C PRO A 17 -10.83 5.80 -14.96
N ASN A 18 -10.27 6.87 -15.53
CA ASN A 18 -9.45 6.78 -16.72
C ASN A 18 -7.97 6.63 -16.33
N SER A 19 -7.34 5.56 -16.81
CA SER A 19 -5.90 5.31 -16.57
C SER A 19 -5.01 6.51 -16.96
N LYS A 20 -5.36 7.29 -17.98
CA LYS A 20 -4.58 8.47 -18.43
C LYS A 20 -4.58 9.63 -17.43
N GLU A 21 -5.56 9.68 -16.53
CA GLU A 21 -5.65 10.71 -15.48
C GLU A 21 -4.80 10.35 -14.26
N ILE A 22 -4.33 9.10 -14.18
CA ILE A 22 -3.52 8.63 -13.05
C ILE A 22 -2.07 9.10 -13.21
N CYS A 23 -1.59 9.75 -12.15
CA CYS A 23 -0.29 10.38 -12.06
C CYS A 23 0.44 9.87 -10.82
N ILE A 24 1.70 9.43 -10.97
CA ILE A 24 2.45 8.88 -9.84
C ILE A 24 2.76 9.96 -8.80
N GLU A 25 2.99 11.20 -9.24
CA GLU A 25 3.23 12.35 -8.39
C GLU A 25 2.05 12.62 -7.46
N ASP A 26 0.81 12.46 -7.95
CA ASP A 26 -0.39 12.59 -7.13
C ASP A 26 -0.48 11.47 -6.09
N ILE A 27 -0.25 10.22 -6.50
CA ILE A 27 -0.28 9.05 -5.61
C ILE A 27 0.76 9.22 -4.50
N ALA A 28 2.02 9.47 -4.86
CA ALA A 28 3.11 9.67 -3.91
C ALA A 28 2.82 10.83 -2.94
N HIS A 29 2.31 11.96 -3.45
CA HIS A 29 1.99 13.12 -2.63
C HIS A 29 0.89 12.84 -1.61
N HIS A 30 -0.22 12.22 -2.05
CA HIS A 30 -1.34 11.92 -1.15
C HIS A 30 -0.97 10.84 -0.13
N LEU A 31 -0.36 9.73 -0.56
CA LEU A 31 0.02 8.65 0.36
C LEU A 31 1.07 9.09 1.39
N ALA A 32 1.97 10.00 1.06
CA ALA A 32 2.90 10.60 2.02
C ALA A 32 2.21 11.45 3.11
N LYS A 33 0.97 11.89 2.85
CA LYS A 33 0.21 12.77 3.74
C LYS A 33 -0.91 12.06 4.50
N LEU A 34 -1.40 10.94 4.00
CA LEU A 34 -2.42 10.11 4.64
C LEU A 34 -1.78 9.32 5.79
N ASP A 35 -2.22 9.60 7.01
CA ASP A 35 -1.82 8.85 8.20
C ASP A 35 -2.60 7.54 8.28
N ARG A 36 -1.89 6.45 8.56
CA ARG A 36 -2.49 5.14 8.87
C ARG A 36 -3.08 5.14 10.27
N TYR A 37 -3.92 4.13 10.53
CA TYR A 37 -4.56 3.93 11.83
C TYR A 37 -5.42 5.11 12.28
N ASN A 38 -5.95 5.88 11.32
CA ASN A 38 -6.67 7.13 11.58
C ASN A 38 -5.90 8.10 12.51
N GLY A 39 -4.56 8.10 12.43
CA GLY A 39 -3.71 8.95 13.25
C GLY A 39 -3.58 8.51 14.72
N ALA A 40 -3.98 7.28 15.08
CA ALA A 40 -3.83 6.76 16.44
C ALA A 40 -2.36 6.44 16.83
N GLY A 41 -1.43 6.58 15.89
CA GLY A 41 -0.01 6.39 16.14
C GLY A 41 0.56 7.45 17.10
N HIS A 42 1.59 7.08 17.86
CA HIS A 42 2.28 8.05 18.73
C HIS A 42 3.24 8.98 17.96
N TYR A 43 3.41 8.74 16.66
CA TYR A 43 4.00 9.65 15.67
C TYR A 43 3.21 9.51 14.36
N SER A 44 3.30 10.52 13.48
CA SER A 44 2.71 10.43 12.14
C SER A 44 3.35 9.28 11.36
N TYR A 45 2.51 8.35 10.91
CA TYR A 45 2.91 7.18 10.15
C TYR A 45 2.04 7.07 8.91
N SER A 46 2.64 7.34 7.76
CA SER A 46 1.91 7.52 6.50
C SER A 46 1.74 6.22 5.72
N VAL A 47 0.69 6.16 4.89
CA VAL A 47 0.48 5.06 3.91
C VAL A 47 1.68 4.93 2.97
N GLY A 48 2.31 6.05 2.62
CA GLY A 48 3.52 6.07 1.82
C GLY A 48 4.70 5.36 2.49
N GLN A 49 4.86 5.47 3.81
CA GLN A 49 5.90 4.75 4.55
C GLN A 49 5.63 3.25 4.55
N HIS A 50 4.39 2.85 4.86
CA HIS A 50 3.96 1.46 4.81
C HIS A 50 4.26 0.83 3.44
N SER A 51 3.85 1.48 2.37
CA SER A 51 4.05 0.98 1.00
C SER A 51 5.52 0.82 0.61
N LEU A 52 6.41 1.68 1.10
CA LEU A 52 7.86 1.53 0.90
C LEU A 52 8.39 0.28 1.60
N LEU A 53 7.98 0.05 2.86
CA LEU A 53 8.37 -1.13 3.61
C LEU A 53 7.86 -2.42 2.97
N VAL A 54 6.61 -2.42 2.46
CA VAL A 54 6.05 -3.54 1.71
C VAL A 54 6.86 -3.83 0.45
N ALA A 55 7.20 -2.79 -0.32
CA ALA A 55 8.04 -2.93 -1.51
C ALA A 55 9.46 -3.45 -1.17
N ASP A 56 10.04 -3.01 -0.07
CA ASP A 56 11.38 -3.46 0.37
C ASP A 56 11.40 -4.91 0.87
N ALA A 57 10.28 -5.41 1.38
CA ALA A 57 10.13 -6.81 1.78
C ALA A 57 9.94 -7.78 0.59
N LEU A 58 9.74 -7.26 -0.63
CA LEU A 58 9.42 -8.06 -1.81
C LEU A 58 10.62 -8.26 -2.75
N PRO A 59 10.66 -9.38 -3.51
CA PRO A 59 11.59 -9.57 -4.62
C PRO A 59 11.50 -8.45 -5.65
N LYS A 60 12.58 -8.23 -6.42
CA LYS A 60 12.73 -7.10 -7.36
C LYS A 60 11.55 -7.00 -8.33
N GLU A 61 11.07 -8.12 -8.84
CA GLU A 61 9.98 -8.25 -9.79
C GLU A 61 8.61 -7.84 -9.24
N TYR A 62 8.41 -7.87 -7.92
CA TYR A 62 7.16 -7.49 -7.27
C TYR A 62 7.21 -6.11 -6.60
N LYS A 63 8.36 -5.43 -6.57
CA LYS A 63 8.52 -4.16 -5.85
C LYS A 63 7.56 -3.07 -6.31
N LEU A 64 7.33 -2.91 -7.62
CA LEU A 64 6.39 -1.90 -8.11
C LEU A 64 4.95 -2.22 -7.71
N GLN A 65 4.54 -3.49 -7.80
CA GLN A 65 3.20 -3.92 -7.39
C GLN A 65 2.99 -3.77 -5.88
N GLY A 66 4.03 -4.08 -5.09
CA GLY A 66 4.04 -3.84 -3.65
C GLY A 66 3.99 -2.36 -3.30
N LEU A 67 4.71 -1.51 -4.02
CA LEU A 67 4.68 -0.06 -3.79
C LEU A 67 3.29 0.53 -4.09
N LEU A 68 2.62 0.05 -5.13
CA LEU A 68 1.32 0.56 -5.57
C LEU A 68 0.11 -0.18 -4.97
N HIS A 69 0.31 -1.08 -4.01
CA HIS A 69 -0.76 -1.95 -3.53
C HIS A 69 -1.92 -1.19 -2.84
N ASP A 70 -1.60 -0.06 -2.19
CA ASP A 70 -2.54 0.86 -1.54
C ASP A 70 -2.73 2.17 -2.34
N ALA A 71 -2.34 2.19 -3.62
CA ALA A 71 -2.40 3.41 -4.45
C ALA A 71 -3.81 3.99 -4.62
N THR A 72 -4.86 3.19 -4.44
CA THR A 72 -6.25 3.66 -4.44
C THR A 72 -6.56 4.63 -3.31
N GLU A 73 -5.87 4.52 -2.18
CA GLU A 73 -6.08 5.40 -1.02
C GLU A 73 -5.72 6.85 -1.32
N ALA A 74 -4.85 7.10 -2.30
CA ALA A 74 -4.56 8.44 -2.79
C ALA A 74 -5.82 9.17 -3.30
N TYR A 75 -6.85 8.44 -3.72
CA TYR A 75 -8.08 9.02 -4.25
C TYR A 75 -9.29 8.76 -3.36
N LEU A 76 -9.28 7.64 -2.62
CA LEU A 76 -10.42 7.16 -1.81
C LEU A 76 -10.24 7.37 -0.31
N GLY A 77 -9.03 7.71 0.14
CA GLY A 77 -8.64 7.73 1.55
C GLY A 77 -8.35 6.33 2.12
N ASP A 78 -7.63 6.29 3.25
CA ASP A 78 -7.41 5.09 4.05
C ASP A 78 -8.70 4.75 4.82
N VAL A 79 -9.38 3.68 4.41
CA VAL A 79 -10.60 3.20 5.06
C VAL A 79 -10.28 1.94 5.84
N VAL A 80 -10.41 2.03 7.17
CA VAL A 80 -10.14 0.92 8.09
C VAL A 80 -10.89 -0.35 7.69
N SER A 81 -10.20 -1.49 7.79
CA SER A 81 -10.69 -2.78 7.29
C SER A 81 -12.09 -3.18 7.79
N PRO A 82 -12.48 -2.94 9.07
CA PRO A 82 -13.83 -3.25 9.54
C PRO A 82 -14.92 -2.45 8.80
N LEU A 83 -14.69 -1.16 8.56
CA LEU A 83 -15.64 -0.31 7.85
C LEU A 83 -15.75 -0.71 6.38
N LYS A 84 -14.62 -1.05 5.74
CA LYS A 84 -14.57 -1.53 4.35
C LYS A 84 -15.38 -2.82 4.14
N ALA A 85 -15.44 -3.69 5.15
CA ALA A 85 -16.29 -4.89 5.11
C ALA A 85 -17.79 -4.54 5.09
N MET A 86 -18.18 -3.40 5.65
CA MET A 86 -19.57 -2.92 5.70
C MET A 86 -19.98 -2.09 4.46
N LEU A 87 -19.04 -1.74 3.58
CA LEU A 87 -19.25 -0.85 2.42
C LEU A 87 -19.03 -1.60 1.08
N PRO A 88 -20.03 -2.31 0.54
CA PRO A 88 -19.89 -3.05 -0.72
C PRO A 88 -19.62 -2.13 -1.92
N GLU A 89 -20.26 -0.96 -1.96
CA GLU A 89 -20.09 -0.01 -3.06
C GLU A 89 -18.68 0.60 -3.08
N TYR A 90 -18.08 0.82 -1.90
CA TYR A 90 -16.67 1.23 -1.78
C TYR A 90 -15.75 0.19 -2.42
N ARG A 91 -15.95 -1.11 -2.13
CA ARG A 91 -15.15 -2.18 -2.73
C ARG A 91 -15.28 -2.24 -4.25
N ARG A 92 -16.48 -1.96 -4.78
CA ARG A 92 -16.71 -1.88 -6.23
C ARG A 92 -15.90 -0.74 -6.86
N ILE A 93 -15.98 0.46 -6.28
CA ILE A 93 -15.27 1.66 -6.75
C ILE A 93 -13.76 1.47 -6.63
N GLU A 94 -13.27 0.99 -5.49
CA GLU A 94 -11.86 0.70 -5.28
C GLU A 94 -11.31 -0.28 -6.32
N GLY A 95 -12.05 -1.35 -6.62
CA GLY A 95 -11.65 -2.30 -7.67
C GLY A 95 -11.63 -1.70 -9.07
N GLN A 96 -12.42 -0.67 -9.36
CA GLN A 96 -12.36 0.07 -10.64
C GLN A 96 -11.14 0.98 -10.70
N VAL A 97 -10.89 1.74 -9.64
CA VAL A 97 -9.72 2.63 -9.54
C VAL A 97 -8.44 1.82 -9.58
N MET A 98 -8.35 0.70 -8.85
CA MET A 98 -7.19 -0.20 -8.88
C MET A 98 -6.93 -0.74 -10.28
N ARG A 99 -7.96 -1.13 -11.03
CA ARG A 99 -7.79 -1.57 -12.43
C ARG A 99 -7.24 -0.45 -13.32
N ALA A 100 -7.71 0.78 -13.14
CA ALA A 100 -7.17 1.92 -13.87
C ALA A 100 -5.69 2.19 -13.52
N ILE A 101 -5.32 2.07 -12.23
CA ILE A 101 -3.93 2.17 -11.75
C ILE A 101 -3.08 1.06 -12.39
N CYS A 102 -3.55 -0.19 -12.34
CA CYS A 102 -2.87 -1.32 -12.95
C CYS A 102 -2.62 -1.12 -14.45
N ASN A 103 -3.63 -0.62 -15.17
CA ASN A 103 -3.50 -0.28 -16.59
C ASN A 103 -2.50 0.86 -16.82
N ARG A 104 -2.47 1.89 -15.96
CA ARG A 104 -1.55 3.02 -16.11
C ARG A 104 -0.09 2.61 -15.95
N PHE A 105 0.19 1.70 -15.01
CA PHE A 105 1.54 1.26 -14.65
C PHE A 105 1.92 -0.12 -15.20
N GLN A 106 1.07 -0.72 -16.03
CA GLN A 106 1.30 -2.02 -16.67
C GLN A 106 1.64 -3.13 -15.65
N ILE A 107 0.93 -3.14 -14.52
CA ILE A 107 1.07 -4.16 -13.48
C ILE A 107 -0.09 -5.16 -13.51
N THR A 108 0.16 -6.39 -13.08
CA THR A 108 -0.80 -7.49 -13.14
C THR A 108 -1.97 -7.28 -12.17
N PHE A 109 -3.18 -7.61 -12.63
CA PHE A 109 -4.40 -7.68 -11.83
C PHE A 109 -5.11 -9.03 -12.08
N PRO A 110 -5.58 -9.76 -11.04
CA PRO A 110 -5.47 -9.45 -9.61
C PRO A 110 -4.03 -9.57 -9.09
N ARG A 111 -3.74 -8.89 -7.98
CA ARG A 111 -2.40 -8.86 -7.39
C ARG A 111 -1.96 -10.26 -6.90
N PRO A 112 -0.70 -10.67 -7.12
CA PRO A 112 -0.16 -11.92 -6.59
C PRO A 112 -0.24 -12.02 -5.06
N GLN A 113 -0.45 -13.23 -4.55
CA GLN A 113 -0.63 -13.48 -3.11
C GLN A 113 0.58 -13.10 -2.26
N ILE A 114 1.79 -13.12 -2.84
CA ILE A 114 3.04 -12.71 -2.15
C ILE A 114 2.96 -11.26 -1.64
N ILE A 115 2.27 -10.38 -2.37
CA ILE A 115 2.12 -8.97 -1.99
C ILE A 115 1.23 -8.85 -0.75
N LYS A 116 0.12 -9.60 -0.73
CA LYS A 116 -0.78 -9.65 0.44
C LYS A 116 -0.05 -10.16 1.68
N LYS A 117 0.82 -11.16 1.52
CA LYS A 117 1.63 -11.68 2.63
C LYS A 117 2.63 -10.64 3.15
N ALA A 118 3.29 -9.90 2.26
CA ALA A 118 4.23 -8.85 2.63
C ALA A 118 3.53 -7.69 3.35
N ASP A 119 2.40 -7.21 2.83
CA ASP A 119 1.52 -6.22 3.47
C ASP A 119 1.15 -6.63 4.91
N GLN A 120 0.63 -7.84 5.08
CA GLN A 120 0.25 -8.38 6.41
C GLN A 120 1.45 -8.47 7.37
N ALA A 121 2.62 -8.90 6.89
CA ALA A 121 3.82 -9.01 7.71
C ALA A 121 4.33 -7.63 8.17
N VAL A 122 4.32 -6.64 7.27
CA VAL A 122 4.70 -5.26 7.59
C VAL A 122 3.69 -4.65 8.56
N MET A 123 2.39 -4.80 8.31
CA MET A 123 1.32 -4.31 9.20
C MET A 123 1.45 -4.87 10.62
N ALA A 124 1.79 -6.16 10.77
CA ALA A 124 1.97 -6.78 12.09
C ALA A 124 3.13 -6.15 12.88
N ALA A 125 4.24 -5.80 12.22
CA ALA A 125 5.34 -5.08 12.85
C ALA A 125 4.96 -3.63 13.19
N GLU A 126 4.27 -2.94 12.28
CA GLU A 126 3.79 -1.56 12.49
C GLU A 126 2.85 -1.44 13.69
N MET A 127 1.90 -2.37 13.85
CA MET A 127 0.97 -2.36 14.98
C MET A 127 1.67 -2.41 16.34
N GLN A 128 2.84 -3.05 16.44
CA GLN A 128 3.64 -3.12 17.67
C GLN A 128 4.45 -1.84 17.91
N GLN A 129 4.83 -1.13 16.84
CA GLN A 129 5.83 -0.05 16.87
C GLN A 129 5.24 1.34 16.67
N VAL A 130 4.01 1.45 16.16
CA VAL A 130 3.34 2.70 15.83
C VAL A 130 2.15 2.94 16.75
N VAL A 131 1.39 1.89 17.09
CA VAL A 131 0.15 2.00 17.86
C VAL A 131 0.38 1.52 19.30
N LYS A 132 -0.18 2.23 20.29
CA LYS A 132 -0.21 1.74 21.69
C LYS A 132 -1.31 0.68 21.84
N TRP A 133 -1.06 -0.52 21.32
CA TRP A 133 -1.97 -1.64 21.52
C TRP A 133 -1.76 -2.23 22.92
N PRO A 134 -2.82 -2.55 23.69
CA PRO A 134 -2.65 -3.24 24.96
C PRO A 134 -2.01 -4.60 24.70
N VAL A 135 -0.85 -4.87 25.27
CA VAL A 135 -0.23 -6.19 25.25
C VAL A 135 -0.91 -7.06 26.32
N GLY A 136 -1.64 -8.10 25.91
CA GLY A 136 -2.30 -9.02 26.83
C GLY A 136 -3.25 -10.01 26.12
N PRO A 137 -3.64 -11.12 26.77
CA PRO A 137 -4.48 -12.17 26.16
C PRO A 137 -5.90 -11.71 25.78
N ALA A 138 -6.38 -10.60 26.36
CA ALA A 138 -7.65 -9.96 26.01
C ALA A 138 -7.52 -8.96 24.86
N SER A 139 -6.30 -8.60 24.46
CA SER A 139 -6.10 -7.81 23.28
C SER A 139 -6.23 -8.75 22.09
N GLY A 140 -7.11 -8.42 21.16
CA GLY A 140 -7.28 -9.20 19.94
C GLY A 140 -6.00 -9.33 19.10
N PHE A 141 -4.81 -8.94 19.59
CA PHE A 141 -3.52 -9.18 18.95
C PHE A 141 -3.31 -10.67 18.64
N ALA A 142 -3.62 -11.57 19.58
CA ALA A 142 -3.53 -13.01 19.33
C ALA A 142 -4.56 -13.48 18.28
N ALA A 143 -5.75 -12.87 18.23
CA ALA A 143 -6.81 -13.21 17.27
C ALA A 143 -6.58 -12.57 15.89
N VAL A 144 -5.96 -11.40 15.83
CA VAL A 144 -5.49 -10.74 14.59
C VAL A 144 -4.26 -11.47 14.08
N SER A 145 -3.31 -11.85 14.94
CA SER A 145 -2.16 -12.68 14.55
C SER A 145 -2.58 -14.10 14.16
N ALA A 146 -3.59 -14.71 14.81
CA ALA A 146 -4.07 -16.07 14.49
C ALA A 146 -5.06 -16.10 13.32
N GLY A 147 -5.94 -15.09 13.18
CA GLY A 147 -6.81 -14.94 12.00
C GLY A 147 -6.05 -14.62 10.71
N TYR A 148 -4.81 -14.14 10.84
CA TYR A 148 -3.89 -13.90 9.73
C TYR A 148 -2.72 -14.91 9.67
N GLY A 149 -2.59 -15.77 10.68
CA GLY A 149 -1.42 -16.61 10.93
C GLY A 149 -1.77 -18.08 10.96
N ASP A 150 -2.00 -18.65 9.78
CA ASP A 150 -1.70 -20.05 9.52
C ASP A 150 -0.66 -20.22 8.39
N GLN A 151 -0.04 -19.11 7.94
CA GLN A 151 1.02 -19.14 6.90
C GLN A 151 2.30 -18.36 7.27
N ALA A 152 2.44 -17.93 8.53
CA ALA A 152 3.63 -17.22 9.02
C ALA A 152 4.68 -18.15 9.69
N HIS A 153 4.56 -19.48 9.56
CA HIS A 153 5.50 -20.45 10.16
C HIS A 153 6.81 -20.65 9.39
N GLY A 154 7.13 -19.80 8.41
CA GLY A 154 8.25 -20.02 7.49
C GLY A 154 9.32 -18.93 7.40
N MET A 155 9.17 -17.80 8.10
CA MET A 155 10.22 -16.77 8.09
C MET A 155 10.63 -16.45 9.52
N ALA A 156 11.82 -16.94 9.86
CA ALA A 156 12.44 -16.82 11.16
C ALA A 156 12.29 -15.40 11.73
N ALA A 157 12.02 -15.36 13.03
CA ALA A 157 12.04 -14.21 13.92
C ALA A 157 13.46 -13.58 14.01
N GLY A 158 14.01 -13.19 12.87
CA GLY A 158 15.20 -12.38 12.75
C GLY A 158 14.78 -10.93 12.89
N GLN A 159 15.01 -10.40 14.09
CA GLN A 159 15.11 -8.99 14.43
C GLN A 159 15.56 -8.15 13.23
N ARG A 160 14.62 -7.62 12.47
CA ARG A 160 14.83 -6.42 11.68
C ARG A 160 13.95 -5.37 12.31
N THR A 161 14.50 -4.77 13.37
CA THR A 161 14.25 -3.37 13.69
C THR A 161 14.14 -2.64 12.35
N ILE A 162 13.06 -1.87 12.15
CA ILE A 162 13.02 -0.81 11.13
C ILE A 162 14.10 0.23 11.48
N SER A 163 15.37 -0.15 11.28
CA SER A 163 16.55 0.68 11.58
C SER A 163 17.48 0.73 10.39
N GLY A 164 16.93 0.60 9.17
CA GLY A 164 17.71 0.64 7.94
C GLY A 164 17.69 1.99 7.23
N THR A 165 16.59 2.75 7.26
CA THR A 165 16.46 3.94 6.39
C THR A 165 15.53 5.04 6.90
N PHE A 166 14.81 4.83 8.00
CA PHE A 166 14.09 5.85 8.74
C PHE A 166 14.59 5.77 10.17
N SER A 167 15.28 6.82 10.63
CA SER A 167 15.40 7.04 12.07
C SER A 167 14.00 7.01 12.65
N GLY A 168 13.82 6.44 13.85
CA GLY A 168 12.54 6.43 14.59
C GLY A 168 12.04 7.82 15.02
N THR A 169 12.27 8.83 14.19
CA THR A 169 11.76 10.19 14.23
C THR A 169 10.60 10.24 13.24
N GLY A 170 9.47 10.85 13.58
CA GLY A 170 8.24 10.95 12.76
C GLY A 170 8.40 11.71 11.43
N GLU A 171 9.40 11.38 10.64
CA GLU A 171 9.69 11.92 9.32
C GLU A 171 8.81 11.19 8.31
N ARG A 172 7.84 11.90 7.71
CA ARG A 172 6.93 11.34 6.72
C ARG A 172 7.69 10.79 5.51
N ALA A 173 7.08 9.85 4.78
CA ALA A 173 7.63 9.41 3.49
C ALA A 173 7.86 10.63 2.59
N ARG A 174 9.09 10.83 2.13
CA ARG A 174 9.40 11.92 1.19
C ARG A 174 8.89 11.52 -0.20
N PRO A 175 7.96 12.27 -0.83
CA PRO A 175 7.40 11.94 -2.14
C PRO A 175 8.47 11.72 -3.22
N GLU A 176 9.57 12.48 -3.16
CA GLU A 176 10.73 12.38 -4.05
C GLU A 176 11.31 10.95 -4.13
N ARG A 177 11.41 10.26 -2.98
CA ARG A 177 11.96 8.90 -2.88
C ARG A 177 11.00 7.88 -3.50
N TRP A 178 9.70 8.11 -3.34
CA TRP A 178 8.62 7.33 -3.95
C TRP A 178 8.61 7.44 -5.47
N VAL A 179 8.69 8.67 -5.99
CA VAL A 179 8.71 8.96 -7.43
C VAL A 179 9.98 8.40 -8.08
N GLY A 180 11.14 8.49 -7.41
CA GLY A 180 12.39 7.92 -7.90
C GLY A 180 12.31 6.40 -8.13
N ILE A 181 11.72 5.64 -7.20
CA ILE A 181 11.57 4.18 -7.33
C ILE A 181 10.69 3.81 -8.54
N VAL A 182 9.61 4.58 -8.77
CA VAL A 182 8.67 4.30 -9.88
C VAL A 182 9.28 4.69 -11.23
N ARG A 183 9.99 5.83 -11.30
CA ARG A 183 10.68 6.26 -12.54
C ARG A 183 11.79 5.28 -12.93
N LEU A 184 12.59 4.80 -11.97
CA LEU A 184 13.60 3.76 -12.21
C LEU A 184 12.99 2.45 -12.74
N HIS A 185 11.74 2.14 -12.39
CA HIS A 185 11.04 0.97 -12.90
C HIS A 185 10.47 1.19 -14.32
N ASN A 186 9.99 2.40 -14.63
CA ASN A 186 9.47 2.75 -15.96
C ASN A 186 10.57 2.94 -17.03
N ASP A 187 11.77 3.36 -16.62
CA ASP A 187 12.90 3.65 -17.51
C ASP A 187 13.87 2.46 -17.70
N ALA A 188 13.63 1.30 -17.07
CA ALA A 188 14.50 0.14 -17.17
C ALA A 188 14.36 -0.59 -18.54
N PRO A 189 15.46 -0.82 -19.29
CA PRO A 189 15.43 -1.62 -20.52
C PRO A 189 15.21 -3.10 -20.19
N GLY A 190 14.25 -3.74 -20.86
CA GLY A 190 13.90 -5.16 -20.64
C GLY A 190 12.57 -5.35 -19.90
N ARG A 191 11.49 -4.83 -20.49
CA ARG A 191 10.12 -4.94 -19.99
C ARG A 191 9.79 -6.39 -19.63
N TYR A 192 9.23 -6.59 -18.45
CA TYR A 192 8.56 -7.84 -18.09
C TYR A 192 7.34 -8.00 -19.01
N ASP A 193 7.44 -8.89 -19.99
CA ASP A 193 6.30 -9.37 -20.77
C ASP A 193 5.65 -10.47 -19.93
N PRO A 194 4.49 -10.24 -19.27
CA PRO A 194 3.83 -11.30 -18.54
C PRO A 194 3.52 -12.44 -19.51
N PRO A 195 3.66 -13.72 -19.11
CA PRO A 195 3.30 -14.82 -19.98
C PRO A 195 1.85 -14.64 -20.44
N ARG A 196 1.66 -14.57 -21.76
CA ARG A 196 0.33 -14.54 -22.36
C ARG A 196 -0.40 -15.79 -21.89
N ILE A 197 -1.35 -15.62 -20.97
CA ILE A 197 -2.28 -16.69 -20.63
C ILE A 197 -3.16 -16.84 -21.87
N ASN A 198 -2.85 -17.85 -22.69
CA ASN A 198 -3.77 -18.31 -23.72
C ASN A 198 -4.98 -18.93 -23.02
N THR A 199 -6.15 -18.63 -23.59
CA THR A 199 -7.53 -19.09 -23.29
C THR A 199 -8.23 -18.47 -22.10
#